data_AF-A0A524EB77-F1
#
_entry.id   AF-A0A524EB77-F1
#
_cell.length_a   1.000
_cell.length_b   1.000
_cell.length_c   1.000
_cell.angle_alpha   90.00
_cell.angle_beta   90.00
_cell.angle_gamma   90.00
#
_symmetry.space_group_name_H-M   'P 1'
#
loop_
_entity.id
_entity.type
_entity.pdbx_description
1 polymer ?
#
loop_
_entity_poly.entity_id
_entity_poly.type
_entity_poly.pdbx_seq_one_letter_code
_entity_poly.pdbx_strand_id
1 'polypeptide(L)'
;MDSINLESLHSFDITRLIEKYQNKQLSEIFPNSKVISNEMGSFMKVKWQIDEIPTELKLYRTRRNIFRNLKTVTYIGDITEDYFIKRGLKTLYDLRMNLKYSRAASELILLIETRNYKELCENKYINDFDLA
;
A
#
# COMPACT_ATOMS: atom_id res chain seq x y z
N MET A 1 12.93 21.91 7.17
CA MET A 1 13.83 20.75 7.33
C MET A 1 13.43 20.21 8.67
N ASP A 2 12.32 19.48 8.68
CA ASP A 2 11.56 19.28 9.90
C ASP A 2 11.94 17.91 10.41
N SER A 3 12.96 17.93 11.25
CA SER A 3 13.40 16.78 12.03
C SER A 3 12.22 16.23 12.81
N ILE A 4 11.76 15.05 12.39
CA ILE A 4 10.78 14.25 13.12
C ILE A 4 11.37 13.99 14.51
N ASN A 5 10.75 14.59 15.52
CA ASN A 5 11.11 14.41 16.92
C ASN A 5 10.89 12.95 17.32
N LEU A 6 12.00 12.22 17.45
CA LEU A 6 12.07 10.81 17.86
C LEU A 6 11.56 10.57 19.31
N GLU A 7 11.29 11.64 20.08
CA GLU A 7 10.89 11.59 21.48
C GLU A 7 9.40 11.32 21.72
N SER A 8 8.54 11.38 20.69
CA SER A 8 7.09 11.18 20.87
C SER A 8 6.66 9.71 21.06
N LEU A 9 7.54 8.75 20.79
CA LEU A 9 7.26 7.32 20.94
C LEU A 9 7.20 6.85 22.41
N HIS A 10 7.76 7.62 23.35
CA HIS A 10 7.86 7.22 24.77
C HIS A 10 6.62 7.55 25.63
N SER A 11 5.55 8.10 25.05
CA SER A 11 4.35 8.50 25.81
C SER A 11 3.08 7.68 25.51
N PHE A 12 3.22 6.48 24.94
CA PHE A 12 2.10 5.55 24.89
C PHE A 12 1.81 5.03 26.30
N ASP A 13 0.99 5.79 27.04
CA ASP A 13 0.43 5.39 28.33
C ASP A 13 -0.55 4.23 28.13
N ILE A 14 0.03 3.02 28.03
CA ILE A 14 -0.67 1.75 27.92
C ILE A 14 -1.47 1.40 29.18
N THR A 15 -1.27 2.11 30.30
CA THR A 15 -1.97 1.88 31.57
C THR A 15 -3.48 1.93 31.39
N ARG A 16 -3.98 2.93 30.64
CA ARG A 16 -5.42 3.08 30.34
C ARG A 16 -5.97 1.93 29.51
N LEU A 17 -5.17 1.36 28.61
CA LEU A 17 -5.56 0.20 27.80
C LEU A 17 -5.58 -1.07 28.65
N ILE A 18 -4.59 -1.22 29.53
CA ILE A 18 -4.52 -2.35 30.48
C ILE A 18 -5.75 -2.34 31.38
N GLU A 19 -6.08 -1.20 32.00
CA GLU A 19 -7.26 -1.05 32.85
C GLU A 19 -8.57 -1.35 32.09
N LYS A 20 -8.71 -0.86 30.85
CA LYS A 20 -9.92 -1.04 30.02
C LYS A 20 -10.21 -2.50 29.66
N TYR A 21 -9.15 -3.31 29.50
CA TYR A 21 -9.24 -4.70 29.06
C TYR A 21 -8.84 -5.71 30.14
N GLN A 22 -8.56 -5.23 31.35
CA GLN A 22 -8.32 -6.06 32.51
C GLN A 22 -9.53 -6.97 32.72
N ASN A 23 -9.29 -8.27 32.89
CA ASN A 23 -10.29 -9.30 33.10
C ASN A 23 -11.24 -9.59 31.92
N LYS A 24 -11.00 -9.04 30.72
CA LYS A 24 -11.74 -9.42 29.50
C LYS A 24 -11.06 -10.57 28.77
N GLN A 25 -11.83 -11.48 28.21
CA GLN A 25 -11.26 -12.54 27.37
C GLN A 25 -10.95 -12.01 25.98
N LEU A 26 -9.92 -12.57 25.33
CA LEU A 26 -9.51 -12.18 23.98
C LEU A 26 -10.66 -12.27 22.96
N SER A 27 -11.57 -13.23 23.16
CA SER A 27 -12.81 -13.41 22.39
C SER A 27 -13.80 -12.24 22.50
N GLU A 28 -13.83 -11.56 23.65
CA GLU A 28 -14.70 -10.40 23.90
C GLU A 28 -14.10 -9.10 23.34
N ILE A 29 -12.78 -9.03 23.25
CA ILE A 29 -12.06 -7.87 22.72
C ILE A 29 -12.15 -7.84 21.19
N PHE A 30 -12.16 -9.01 20.54
CA PHE A 30 -12.22 -9.14 19.09
C PHE A 30 -13.48 -9.88 18.64
N PRO A 31 -14.61 -9.19 18.43
CA PRO A 31 -15.88 -9.83 18.06
C PRO A 31 -15.82 -10.58 16.71
N ASN A 32 -14.89 -10.20 15.83
CA ASN A 32 -14.66 -10.84 14.52
C ASN A 32 -13.55 -11.92 14.57
N SER A 33 -13.30 -12.49 15.74
CA SER A 33 -12.32 -13.56 15.92
C SER A 33 -12.94 -14.94 15.84
N LYS A 34 -12.26 -15.88 15.18
CA LYS A 34 -12.60 -17.30 15.22
C LYS A 34 -11.49 -18.04 15.97
N VAL A 35 -11.82 -18.66 17.09
CA VAL A 35 -10.90 -19.54 17.82
C VAL A 35 -10.96 -20.93 17.18
N ILE A 36 -9.80 -21.47 16.81
CA ILE A 36 -9.63 -22.82 16.27
C ILE A 36 -8.83 -23.59 17.32
N SER A 37 -9.43 -24.63 17.91
CA SER A 37 -8.79 -25.51 18.87
C SER A 37 -8.62 -26.92 18.30
N ASN A 38 -7.48 -27.54 18.61
CA ASN A 38 -7.20 -28.96 18.37
C ASN A 38 -6.48 -29.55 19.60
N GLU A 39 -6.17 -30.85 19.57
CA GLU A 39 -5.47 -31.54 20.67
C GLU A 39 -4.09 -30.95 21.00
N MET A 40 -3.52 -30.14 20.10
CA MET A 40 -2.19 -29.54 20.21
C MET A 40 -2.21 -28.07 20.64
N GLY A 41 -3.39 -27.46 20.82
CA GLY A 41 -3.53 -26.09 21.30
C GLY A 41 -4.71 -25.33 20.71
N SER A 42 -4.73 -24.02 20.93
CA SER A 42 -5.77 -23.12 20.44
C SER A 42 -5.15 -21.88 19.80
N PHE A 43 -5.64 -21.51 18.62
CA PHE A 43 -5.21 -20.32 17.88
C PHE A 43 -6.42 -19.43 17.58
N MET A 44 -6.27 -18.13 17.79
CA MET A 44 -7.31 -17.15 17.49
C MET A 44 -7.01 -16.45 16.17
N LYS A 45 -7.88 -16.61 15.16
CA LYS A 45 -7.79 -15.90 13.88
C LYS A 45 -8.66 -14.65 13.94
N VAL A 46 -8.04 -13.48 14.01
CA VAL A 46 -8.72 -12.18 13.89
C VAL A 46 -8.79 -11.80 12.42
N LYS A 47 -9.99 -11.71 11.86
CA LYS A 47 -10.18 -11.07 10.54
C LYS A 47 -10.46 -9.59 10.79
N TRP A 48 -9.50 -8.74 10.43
CA TRP A 48 -9.77 -7.32 10.26
C TRP A 48 -10.72 -7.21 9.07
N GLN A 49 -12.01 -6.96 9.33
CA GLN A 49 -12.89 -6.47 8.28
C GLN A 49 -12.29 -5.13 7.85
N ILE A 50 -11.58 -5.14 6.73
CA ILE A 50 -11.43 -3.91 5.97
C ILE A 50 -12.86 -3.66 5.50
N ASP A 51 -13.53 -2.70 6.14
CA ASP A 51 -14.86 -2.26 5.77
C ASP A 51 -14.93 -2.09 4.25
N GLU A 52 -16.09 -2.45 3.70
CA GLU A 52 -16.43 -2.44 2.28
C GLU A 52 -15.58 -1.44 1.49
N ILE A 53 -14.73 -1.95 0.59
CA ILE A 53 -13.95 -1.12 -0.33
C ILE A 53 -14.93 -0.10 -0.92
N PRO A 54 -14.68 1.21 -0.79
CA PRO A 54 -15.64 2.23 -1.20
C PRO A 54 -16.09 1.96 -2.65
N THR A 55 -17.36 1.60 -2.84
CA THR A 55 -17.92 1.26 -4.16
C THR A 55 -17.94 2.46 -5.10
N GLU A 56 -17.73 3.68 -4.59
CA GLU A 56 -17.58 4.91 -5.37
C GLU A 56 -16.16 5.15 -5.90
N LEU A 57 -15.35 4.10 -6.03
CA LEU A 57 -14.04 4.21 -6.67
C LEU A 57 -14.24 4.60 -8.14
N LYS A 58 -13.90 5.85 -8.49
CA LYS A 58 -13.93 6.35 -9.87
C LYS A 58 -12.79 5.72 -10.68
N LEU A 59 -12.95 4.45 -11.05
CA LEU A 59 -11.96 3.59 -11.71
C LEU A 59 -11.26 4.28 -12.89
N TYR A 60 -12.00 5.05 -13.68
CA TYR A 60 -11.45 5.82 -14.80
C TYR A 60 -10.42 6.87 -14.35
N ARG A 61 -10.73 7.63 -13.28
CA ARG A 61 -9.84 8.64 -12.74
C ARG A 61 -8.62 7.99 -12.09
N THR A 62 -8.83 6.93 -11.33
CA THR A 62 -7.74 6.16 -10.70
C THR A 62 -6.79 5.61 -11.76
N ARG A 63 -7.31 4.97 -12.80
CA ARG A 63 -6.50 4.45 -13.93
C ARG A 63 -5.71 5.57 -14.61
N ARG A 64 -6.33 6.71 -14.89
CA ARG A 64 -5.65 7.87 -15.51
C ARG A 64 -4.54 8.43 -14.62
N ASN A 65 -4.73 8.43 -13.30
CA ASN A 65 -3.73 8.90 -12.35
C ASN A 65 -2.53 7.93 -12.27
N ILE A 66 -2.78 6.62 -12.25
CA ILE A 66 -1.71 5.61 -12.26
C ILE A 66 -0.81 5.80 -13.49
N PHE A 67 -1.39 5.96 -14.68
CA PHE A 67 -0.60 6.19 -15.90
C PHE A 67 0.20 7.50 -15.91
N ARG A 68 -0.15 8.46 -15.07
CA ARG A 68 0.53 9.76 -14.96
C ARG A 68 1.57 9.80 -13.84
N ASN A 69 1.52 8.84 -12.92
CA ASN A 69 2.46 8.77 -11.83
C ASN A 69 3.70 7.98 -12.27
N LEU A 70 4.82 8.67 -12.49
CA LEU A 70 6.05 8.02 -12.92
C LEU A 70 6.73 7.28 -11.77
N LYS A 71 6.47 7.66 -10.52
CA LYS A 71 6.99 6.98 -9.32
C LYS A 71 6.51 5.54 -9.16
N THR A 72 5.48 5.15 -9.91
CA THR A 72 5.00 3.76 -9.98
C THR A 72 6.04 2.80 -10.53
N VAL A 73 7.07 3.31 -11.20
CA VAL A 73 8.19 2.53 -11.71
C VAL A 73 9.34 2.56 -10.71
N THR A 74 9.87 1.41 -10.33
CA THR A 74 11.00 1.29 -9.39
C THR A 74 12.17 2.16 -9.80
N TYR A 75 12.81 2.78 -8.80
CA TYR A 75 13.93 3.72 -8.94
C TYR A 75 13.57 5.09 -9.54
N ILE A 76 12.29 5.39 -9.76
CA ILE A 76 11.81 6.75 -10.00
C ILE A 76 11.33 7.34 -8.67
N GLY A 77 12.19 8.15 -8.04
CA GLY A 77 11.82 9.02 -6.92
C GLY A 77 11.58 10.46 -7.39
N ASP A 78 11.29 11.36 -6.44
CA ASP A 78 10.89 12.75 -6.70
C ASP A 78 11.85 13.50 -7.63
N ILE A 79 13.15 13.40 -7.38
CA ILE A 79 14.18 14.09 -8.19
C ILE A 79 14.15 13.62 -9.65
N THR A 80 14.01 12.31 -9.86
CA THR A 80 13.98 11.70 -11.19
C THR A 80 12.67 12.03 -11.90
N GLU A 81 11.56 12.02 -11.17
CA GLU A 81 10.26 12.40 -11.71
C GLU A 81 10.24 13.87 -12.13
N ASP A 82 10.69 14.79 -11.29
CA ASP A 82 10.79 16.22 -11.61
C ASP A 82 11.64 16.49 -12.84
N TYR A 83 12.76 15.77 -12.95
CA TYR A 83 13.63 15.85 -14.13
C TYR A 83 12.89 15.40 -15.41
N PHE A 84 12.11 14.32 -15.33
CA PHE A 84 11.33 13.82 -16.46
C PHE A 84 10.18 14.75 -16.84
N ILE A 85 9.46 15.29 -15.86
CA ILE A 85 8.38 16.24 -16.08
C ILE A 85 8.90 17.51 -16.76
N LYS A 86 10.05 18.03 -16.31
CA LYS A 86 10.72 19.20 -16.95
C LYS A 86 11.10 18.94 -18.40
N ARG A 87 11.32 17.69 -18.78
CA ARG A 87 11.60 17.26 -20.16
C ARG A 87 10.36 16.87 -20.97
N GLY A 88 9.17 17.04 -20.39
CA GLY A 88 7.91 16.75 -21.05
C GLY A 88 7.44 15.29 -20.97
N LEU A 89 8.17 14.43 -20.26
CA LEU A 89 7.73 13.05 -19.98
C LEU A 89 6.76 13.09 -18.79
N LYS A 90 5.47 12.82 -19.04
CA LYS A 90 4.40 13.01 -18.03
C LYS A 90 3.60 11.74 -17.77
N THR A 91 3.85 10.67 -18.54
CA THR A 91 3.10 9.44 -18.46
C THR A 91 4.00 8.22 -18.59
N LEU A 92 3.51 7.06 -18.14
CA LEU A 92 4.18 5.78 -18.36
C LEU A 92 4.38 5.48 -19.86
N TYR A 93 3.47 5.94 -20.73
CA TYR A 93 3.63 5.80 -22.17
C TYR A 93 4.82 6.59 -22.70
N ASP A 94 5.06 7.79 -22.17
CA ASP A 94 6.25 8.59 -22.52
C ASP A 94 7.53 7.93 -22.01
N LEU A 95 7.44 7.36 -20.80
CA LEU A 95 8.55 6.65 -20.15
C LEU A 95 8.96 5.38 -20.92
N ARG A 96 8.08 4.81 -21.74
CA ARG A 96 8.40 3.69 -22.64
C ARG A 96 9.53 4.00 -23.61
N MET A 97 9.70 5.27 -23.99
CA MET A 97 10.78 5.70 -24.89
C MET A 97 12.11 5.94 -24.14
N ASN A 98 12.11 5.88 -22.80
CA ASN A 98 13.31 6.06 -22.00
C ASN A 98 14.14 4.77 -21.94
N LEU A 99 15.39 4.79 -22.40
CA LEU A 99 16.25 3.60 -22.45
C LEU A 99 16.37 2.85 -21.12
N LYS A 100 16.39 3.57 -19.99
CA LYS A 100 16.56 2.97 -18.66
C LYS A 100 15.27 2.33 -18.13
N TYR A 101 14.13 2.98 -18.38
CA TYR A 101 12.85 2.62 -17.76
C TYR A 101 11.85 1.99 -18.74
N SER A 102 12.21 1.86 -20.03
CA SER A 102 11.34 1.37 -21.11
C SER A 102 10.69 0.02 -20.81
N ARG A 103 11.49 -0.94 -20.32
CA ARG A 103 11.02 -2.29 -20.00
C ARG A 103 10.00 -2.28 -18.87
N ALA A 104 10.34 -1.62 -17.76
CA ALA A 104 9.47 -1.52 -16.59
C ALA A 104 8.16 -0.79 -16.91
N ALA A 105 8.25 0.33 -17.65
CA ALA A 105 7.08 1.07 -18.10
C ALA A 105 6.16 0.23 -19.00
N SER A 106 6.73 -0.53 -19.95
CA SER A 106 5.96 -1.40 -20.85
C SER A 106 5.23 -2.52 -20.10
N GLU A 107 5.92 -3.14 -19.14
CA GLU A 107 5.37 -4.22 -18.32
C GLU A 107 4.21 -3.70 -17.45
N LEU A 108 4.37 -2.53 -16.84
CA LEU A 108 3.31 -1.89 -16.07
C LEU A 108 2.10 -1.51 -16.92
N ILE A 109 2.33 -0.92 -18.09
CA ILE A 109 1.24 -0.60 -19.02
C ILE A 109 0.46 -1.87 -19.38
N LEU A 110 1.16 -2.95 -19.71
CA LEU A 110 0.54 -4.22 -20.08
C LEU A 110 -0.32 -4.76 -18.92
N LEU A 111 0.20 -4.77 -17.70
CA LEU A 111 -0.52 -5.27 -16.52
C LEU A 111 -1.76 -4.43 -16.20
N ILE A 112 -1.67 -3.10 -16.33
CA ILE A 112 -2.80 -2.18 -16.11
C ILE A 112 -3.87 -2.36 -17.20
N GLU A 113 -3.47 -2.53 -18.46
CA GLU A 113 -4.40 -2.69 -19.59
C GLU A 113 -5.10 -4.06 -19.57
N THR A 114 -4.37 -5.13 -19.24
CA THR A 114 -4.90 -6.50 -19.14
C THR A 114 -5.71 -6.75 -17.87
N ARG A 115 -5.75 -5.77 -16.94
CA ARG A 115 -6.42 -5.87 -15.64
C ARG A 115 -5.90 -7.05 -14.79
N ASN A 116 -4.64 -7.45 -14.99
CA ASN A 116 -4.02 -8.49 -14.19
C ASN A 116 -3.49 -7.91 -12.88
N TYR A 117 -4.43 -7.56 -11.98
CA TYR A 117 -4.10 -6.89 -10.71
C TYR A 117 -3.30 -7.76 -9.75
N LYS A 118 -3.39 -9.09 -9.88
CA LYS A 118 -2.61 -10.03 -9.06
C LYS A 118 -1.12 -9.90 -9.36
N GLU A 119 -0.75 -9.98 -10.63
CA GLU A 119 0.63 -9.79 -11.07
C GLU A 119 1.11 -8.35 -10.88
N LEU A 120 0.20 -7.37 -10.94
CA LEU A 120 0.52 -5.97 -10.63
C LEU A 120 1.02 -5.84 -9.19
N CYS A 121 0.31 -6.42 -8.21
CA CYS A 121 0.71 -6.40 -6.80
C CYS A 121 2.01 -7.15 -6.51
N GLU A 122 2.36 -8.14 -7.33
CA GLU A 122 3.59 -8.93 -7.20
C GLU A 122 4.74 -8.38 -8.07
N ASN A 123 4.51 -7.31 -8.83
CA ASN A 123 5.48 -6.79 -9.78
C ASN A 123 6.62 -6.06 -9.06
N LYS A 124 7.84 -6.61 -9.16
CA LYS A 124 9.08 -6.03 -8.62
C LYS A 124 9.41 -4.61 -9.12
N TYR A 125 8.76 -4.16 -10.20
CA TYR A 125 8.91 -2.84 -10.78
C TYR A 125 7.91 -1.81 -10.23
N ILE A 126 7.05 -2.20 -9.28
CA ILE A 126 6.20 -1.28 -8.52
C ILE A 126 6.87 -1.00 -7.18
N ASN A 127 7.22 0.26 -6.94
CA ASN A 127 7.43 0.72 -5.58
C ASN A 127 6.06 0.97 -4.96
N ASP A 128 5.80 0.28 -3.85
CA ASP A 128 4.55 0.32 -3.10
C ASP A 128 4.07 1.78 -2.93
N PHE A 129 2.83 2.04 -3.33
CA PHE A 129 2.17 3.31 -3.08
C PHE A 129 1.98 3.44 -1.57
N ASP A 130 2.67 4.41 -0.96
CA ASP A 130 2.41 4.93 0.39
C ASP A 130 2.10 3.87 1.46
N LEU A 131 3.14 3.20 1.96
CA LEU A 131 3.17 2.75 3.36
C LEU A 131 3.56 3.97 4.22
N ALA A 132 2.59 4.84 4.49
CA ALA A 132 2.67 5.90 5.49
C ALA A 132 1.73 5.58 6.66
#